data_AF-A0A8T7LYP2-F1
#
_entry.id   AF-A0A8T7LYP2-F1
#
_cell.length_a   1.000
_cell.length_b   1.000
_cell.length_c   1.000
_cell.angle_alpha   90.00
_cell.angle_beta   90.00
_cell.angle_gamma   90.00
#
_symmetry.space_group_name_H-M   'P 1'
#
loop_
_entity.id
_entity.type
_entity.pdbx_description
1 polymer ?
#
loop_
_entity_poly.entity_id
_entity_poly.type
_entity_poly.pdbx_seq_one_letter_code
_entity_poly.pdbx_strand_id
1 'polypeptide(L)'
;MRLGLVQKGNYKTLEFADLSGYMLEVNGYVYNFTNIINTTRRRVKELWQFDCPADLIQNRLHFGEEQFMNRYMRGEHYGAFNRSVGAYVGLGLLPEEETYNLVIHEIAHEMHYRDGNYNRADEILRELIAIMAESEYGIRQFPYEPHYTSQQLLIQLMELPGFGKLSFLERWKIVGGVVDITGISYLINRYLDERDGGQLRAWIARCCPSEEHARTILNALASTTAYYALFNRQLVMKRVQLIQGWNVLNGQEVAAISRALMTLKNLDRNNPGESLSNLINQAFNNF
;
A
#
# COMPACT_ATOMS: atom_id res chain seq x y z
N MET A 1 4.51 31.51 -8.40
CA MET A 1 4.20 30.13 -7.96
C MET A 1 2.70 30.08 -7.78
N ARG A 2 2.04 29.09 -8.37
CA ARG A 2 0.59 29.06 -8.58
C ARG A 2 -0.03 27.88 -7.83
N LEU A 3 -1.29 27.96 -7.40
CA LEU A 3 -2.02 26.82 -6.83
C LEU A 3 -3.36 26.66 -7.56
N GLY A 4 -3.67 25.44 -8.01
CA GLY A 4 -4.96 25.13 -8.61
C GLY A 4 -6.05 24.98 -7.55
N LEU A 5 -7.13 25.74 -7.67
CA LEU A 5 -8.33 25.64 -6.85
C LEU A 5 -9.55 25.48 -7.74
N VAL A 6 -10.35 24.44 -7.49
CA VAL A 6 -11.65 24.24 -8.14
C VAL A 6 -12.77 24.57 -7.15
N GLN A 7 -13.51 25.63 -7.44
CA GLN A 7 -14.62 26.10 -6.59
C GLN A 7 -15.88 26.25 -7.43
N LYS A 8 -17.00 25.64 -7.02
CA LYS A 8 -18.28 25.68 -7.75
C LYS A 8 -18.14 25.32 -9.24
N GLY A 9 -17.24 24.39 -9.57
CA GLY A 9 -16.98 23.94 -10.93
C GLY A 9 -16.09 24.86 -11.79
N ASN A 10 -15.56 25.95 -11.23
CA ASN A 10 -14.63 26.83 -11.92
C ASN A 10 -13.19 26.58 -11.44
N TYR A 11 -12.27 26.36 -12.38
CA TYR A 11 -10.84 26.28 -12.09
C TYR A 11 -10.28 27.71 -11.98
N LYS A 12 -9.68 28.00 -10.83
CA LYS A 12 -8.93 29.23 -10.57
C LYS A 12 -7.51 28.87 -10.19
N THR A 13 -6.57 29.71 -10.60
CA THR A 13 -5.20 29.64 -10.12
C THR A 13 -4.95 30.78 -9.13
N LEU A 14 -4.38 30.45 -7.96
CA LEU A 14 -3.98 31.42 -6.94
C LEU A 14 -2.47 31.65 -7.01
N GLU A 15 -2.00 32.89 -7.12
CA GLU A 15 -0.57 33.18 -7.03
C GLU A 15 -0.13 33.17 -5.56
N PHE A 16 1.12 32.78 -5.31
CA PHE A 16 1.65 32.63 -3.95
C PHE A 16 1.67 33.94 -3.16
N ALA A 17 1.88 35.07 -3.84
CA ALA A 17 1.78 36.40 -3.24
C ALA A 17 0.36 36.66 -2.68
N ASP A 18 -0.65 36.06 -3.31
CA ASP A 18 -2.06 36.20 -2.94
C ASP A 18 -2.52 35.14 -1.92
N LEU A 19 -1.67 34.14 -1.60
CA LEU A 19 -1.99 33.08 -0.62
C LEU A 19 -1.78 33.52 0.83
N SER A 20 -1.02 34.59 1.06
CA SER A 20 -0.74 35.10 2.40
C SER A 20 -2.04 35.57 3.06
N GLY A 21 -2.55 34.78 4.02
CA GLY A 21 -3.82 35.04 4.70
C GLY A 21 -5.06 34.61 3.89
N TYR A 22 -4.90 33.94 2.75
CA TYR A 22 -6.03 33.39 2.01
C TYR A 22 -6.64 32.21 2.77
N MET A 23 -7.85 32.44 3.28
CA MET A 23 -8.69 31.45 3.93
C MET A 23 -9.87 31.11 3.04
N LEU A 24 -10.17 29.83 2.91
CA LEU A 24 -11.33 29.35 2.17
C LEU A 24 -12.21 28.55 3.13
N GLU A 25 -13.50 28.87 3.16
CA GLU A 25 -14.48 28.06 3.88
C GLU A 25 -15.23 27.15 2.90
N VAL A 26 -15.25 25.84 3.17
CA VAL A 26 -16.01 24.84 2.41
C VAL A 26 -16.72 23.92 3.40
N ASN A 27 -18.04 23.79 3.26
CA ASN A 27 -18.88 22.95 4.13
C ASN A 27 -18.64 23.15 5.64
N GLY A 28 -18.37 24.38 6.08
CA GLY A 28 -18.14 24.72 7.49
C GLY A 28 -16.72 24.47 8.00
N TYR A 29 -15.80 24.01 7.15
CA TYR A 29 -14.37 23.91 7.45
C TYR A 29 -13.61 25.08 6.82
N VAL A 30 -12.65 25.64 7.56
CA VAL A 30 -11.78 26.74 7.12
C VAL A 30 -10.41 26.18 6.78
N TYR A 31 -9.88 26.56 5.62
CA TYR A 31 -8.59 26.12 5.10
C TYR A 31 -7.65 27.30 4.89
N ASN A 32 -6.52 27.31 5.58
CA ASN A 32 -5.42 28.23 5.33
C ASN A 32 -4.38 27.60 4.37
N PHE A 33 -4.36 28.06 3.12
CA PHE A 33 -3.47 27.49 2.11
C PHE A 33 -1.99 27.78 2.35
N THR A 34 -1.65 28.87 3.05
CA THR A 34 -0.26 29.11 3.46
C THR A 34 0.19 28.02 4.44
N ASN A 35 -0.66 27.65 5.40
CA ASN A 35 -0.37 26.58 6.35
C ASN A 35 -0.28 25.22 5.65
N ILE A 36 -1.25 24.89 4.80
CA ILE A 36 -1.26 23.64 4.04
C ILE A 36 0.04 23.48 3.24
N ILE A 37 0.47 24.51 2.50
CA ILE A 37 1.68 24.41 1.68
C ILE A 37 2.94 24.31 2.53
N ASN A 38 3.07 25.13 3.58
CA ASN A 38 4.25 25.08 4.46
C ASN A 38 4.35 23.73 5.18
N THR A 39 3.23 23.19 5.66
CA THR A 39 3.15 21.86 6.25
C THR A 39 3.49 20.79 5.22
N THR A 40 2.97 20.88 3.99
CA THR A 40 3.28 19.93 2.91
C THR A 40 4.78 19.91 2.63
N ARG A 41 5.42 21.08 2.45
CA ARG A 41 6.86 21.16 2.21
C ARG A 41 7.68 20.55 3.35
N ARG A 42 7.31 20.87 4.59
CA ARG A 42 7.97 20.35 5.79
C ARG A 42 7.86 18.84 5.84
N ARG A 43 6.66 18.28 5.69
CA ARG A 43 6.41 16.84 5.72
C ARG A 43 7.11 16.11 4.55
N VAL A 44 7.11 16.70 3.35
CA VAL A 44 7.87 16.14 2.22
C VAL A 44 9.36 16.06 2.56
N LYS A 45 9.93 17.11 3.15
CA LYS A 45 11.33 17.13 3.57
C LYS A 45 11.62 16.13 4.69
N GLU A 46 10.72 15.97 5.67
CA GLU A 46 10.87 15.01 6.77
C GLU A 46 10.85 13.56 6.26
N LEU A 47 9.90 13.22 5.39
CA LEU A 47 9.72 11.86 4.87
C LEU A 47 10.78 11.47 3.84
N TRP A 48 10.90 12.29 2.79
CA TRP A 48 11.71 11.97 1.62
C TRP A 48 13.15 12.48 1.71
N GLN A 49 13.47 13.30 2.72
CA GLN A 49 14.81 13.87 2.96
C GLN A 49 15.38 14.71 1.81
N PHE A 50 14.52 15.27 0.98
CA PHE A 50 14.88 16.29 -0.01
C PHE A 50 13.86 17.42 -0.02
N ASP A 51 14.25 18.56 -0.59
CA ASP A 51 13.38 19.71 -0.67
C ASP A 51 12.21 19.42 -1.63
N CYS A 52 10.99 19.76 -1.19
CA CYS A 52 9.76 19.59 -1.95
C CYS A 52 9.90 20.24 -3.34
N PRO A 53 9.75 19.48 -4.45
CA PRO A 53 9.91 20.03 -5.79
C PRO A 53 8.97 21.21 -6.03
N ALA A 54 9.51 22.31 -6.56
CA ALA A 54 8.72 23.53 -6.72
C ALA A 54 7.51 23.33 -7.66
N ASP A 55 7.64 22.46 -8.66
CA ASP A 55 6.60 22.13 -9.62
C ASP A 55 5.49 21.24 -9.03
N LEU A 56 5.79 20.47 -7.97
CA LEU A 56 4.84 19.64 -7.22
C LEU A 56 3.68 20.51 -6.71
N ILE A 57 4.02 21.55 -5.95
CA ILE A 57 3.03 22.48 -5.40
C ILE A 57 2.43 23.37 -6.50
N GLN A 58 3.23 23.74 -7.51
CA GLN A 58 2.83 24.72 -8.52
C GLN A 58 1.81 24.20 -9.52
N ASN A 59 2.04 22.99 -9.99
CA ASN A 59 1.41 22.47 -11.21
C ASN A 59 0.72 21.13 -10.97
N ARG A 60 1.04 20.46 -9.85
CA ARG A 60 0.68 19.06 -9.62
C ARG A 60 -0.02 18.80 -8.30
N LEU A 61 -0.30 19.83 -7.49
CA LEU A 61 -1.16 19.74 -6.32
C LEU A 61 -2.34 20.69 -6.52
N HIS A 62 -3.54 20.13 -6.59
CA HIS A 62 -4.78 20.85 -6.80
C HIS A 62 -5.73 20.60 -5.65
N PHE A 63 -6.59 21.57 -5.37
CA PHE A 63 -7.62 21.44 -4.34
C PHE A 63 -8.98 21.73 -4.94
N GLY A 64 -10.04 21.11 -4.41
CA GLY A 64 -11.38 21.61 -4.69
C GLY A 64 -12.51 20.82 -4.08
N GLU A 65 -13.71 21.34 -4.27
CA GLU A 65 -14.92 20.84 -3.62
C GLU A 65 -15.32 19.44 -4.14
N GLU A 66 -15.86 18.61 -3.24
CA GLU A 66 -16.34 17.23 -3.51
C GLU A 66 -17.26 17.12 -4.75
N GLN A 67 -18.07 18.14 -5.03
CA GLN A 67 -18.99 18.16 -6.18
C GLN A 67 -18.26 18.11 -7.54
N PHE A 68 -17.00 18.55 -7.60
CA PHE A 68 -16.16 18.40 -8.78
C PHE A 68 -15.59 16.98 -8.86
N MET A 69 -15.16 16.42 -7.73
CA MET A 69 -14.65 15.05 -7.61
C MET A 69 -15.67 14.02 -8.08
N ASN A 70 -16.94 14.17 -7.68
CA ASN A 70 -18.04 13.28 -8.08
C ASN A 70 -18.30 13.22 -9.59
N ARG A 71 -17.87 14.21 -10.39
CA ARG A 71 -17.98 14.16 -11.86
C ARG A 71 -16.88 13.33 -12.52
N TYR A 72 -15.73 13.17 -11.86
CA TYR A 72 -14.57 12.47 -12.41
C TYR A 72 -14.29 11.15 -11.70
N MET A 73 -14.74 10.96 -10.46
CA MET A 73 -14.53 9.78 -9.65
C MET A 73 -15.82 9.41 -8.91
N ARG A 74 -16.31 8.18 -9.08
CA ARG A 74 -17.54 7.69 -8.43
C ARG A 74 -17.19 7.18 -7.03
N GLY A 75 -17.56 7.92 -5.98
CA GLY A 75 -17.44 7.46 -4.58
C GLY A 75 -17.06 8.59 -3.60
N GLU A 76 -17.06 8.29 -2.30
CA GLU A 76 -16.54 9.16 -1.22
C GLU A 76 -15.01 9.22 -1.26
N HIS A 77 -14.44 9.69 -2.37
CA HIS A 77 -13.01 9.83 -2.53
C HIS A 77 -12.56 11.20 -2.04
N TYR A 78 -11.80 11.21 -0.96
CA TYR A 78 -11.24 12.42 -0.37
C TYR A 78 -10.12 13.00 -1.26
N GLY A 79 -9.44 12.20 -2.08
CA GLY A 79 -8.35 12.64 -2.96
C GLY A 79 -8.24 11.79 -4.24
N ALA A 80 -7.47 12.26 -5.21
CA ALA A 80 -7.20 11.61 -6.48
C ALA A 80 -5.78 11.85 -6.95
N PHE A 81 -5.19 10.84 -7.58
CA PHE A 81 -3.96 11.01 -8.33
C PHE A 81 -4.14 10.70 -9.82
N ASN A 82 -3.64 11.59 -10.67
CA ASN A 82 -3.58 11.38 -12.11
C ASN A 82 -2.19 11.74 -12.65
N ARG A 83 -1.60 10.84 -13.43
CA ARG A 83 -0.25 11.01 -13.99
C ARG A 83 -0.06 12.30 -14.80
N SER A 84 -1.08 12.71 -15.54
CA SER A 84 -1.02 13.88 -16.43
C SER A 84 -1.14 15.19 -15.68
N VAL A 85 -1.97 15.26 -14.64
CA VAL A 85 -2.32 16.51 -13.95
C VAL A 85 -1.81 16.63 -12.52
N GLY A 86 -1.42 15.52 -11.89
CA GLY A 86 -0.92 15.43 -10.52
C GLY A 86 -1.98 14.99 -9.51
N ALA A 87 -1.71 15.32 -8.25
CA ALA A 87 -2.53 15.11 -7.06
C ALA A 87 -3.67 16.12 -6.97
N TYR A 88 -4.84 15.64 -6.57
CA TYR A 88 -6.02 16.42 -6.26
C TYR A 88 -6.52 16.08 -4.87
N VAL A 89 -6.79 17.10 -4.06
CA VAL A 89 -7.28 16.97 -2.70
C VAL A 89 -8.67 17.59 -2.58
N GLY A 90 -9.63 16.77 -2.14
CA GLY A 90 -11.00 17.16 -1.88
C GLY A 90 -11.12 18.02 -0.62
N LEU A 91 -11.86 19.12 -0.72
CA LEU A 91 -12.19 20.02 0.39
C LEU A 91 -13.67 19.88 0.80
N GLY A 92 -13.96 20.20 2.06
CA GLY A 92 -15.31 20.23 2.61
C GLY A 92 -15.78 18.93 3.27
N LEU A 93 -14.91 17.94 3.39
CA LEU A 93 -15.20 16.67 4.04
C LEU A 93 -14.40 16.44 5.33
N LEU A 94 -13.27 17.14 5.45
CA LEU A 94 -12.32 17.01 6.55
C LEU A 94 -11.89 18.39 7.04
N PRO A 95 -11.63 18.56 8.35
CA PRO A 95 -10.99 19.77 8.84
C PRO A 95 -9.58 19.94 8.25
N GLU A 96 -9.02 21.15 8.35
CA GLU A 96 -7.68 21.46 7.82
C GLU A 96 -6.60 20.49 8.33
N GLU A 97 -6.63 20.14 9.61
CA GLU A 97 -5.63 19.27 10.25
C GLU A 97 -5.60 17.85 9.64
N GLU A 98 -6.78 17.27 9.38
CA GLU A 98 -6.89 15.96 8.73
C GLU A 98 -6.59 16.03 7.23
N THR A 99 -6.86 17.17 6.60
CA THR A 99 -6.54 17.42 5.19
C THR A 99 -5.03 17.34 4.94
N TYR A 100 -4.18 17.66 5.92
CA TYR A 100 -2.73 17.51 5.75
C TYR A 100 -2.30 16.06 5.50
N ASN A 101 -2.99 15.08 6.11
CA ASN A 101 -2.67 13.66 5.92
C ASN A 101 -3.04 13.22 4.51
N LEU A 102 -4.23 13.62 4.07
CA LEU A 102 -4.70 13.42 2.70
C LEU A 102 -3.81 14.08 1.65
N VAL A 103 -3.31 15.30 1.91
CA VAL A 103 -2.32 15.93 1.01
C VAL A 103 -1.08 15.07 0.90
N ILE A 104 -0.56 14.53 2.02
CA ILE A 104 0.63 13.67 2.00
C ILE A 104 0.37 12.35 1.30
N HIS A 105 -0.82 11.76 1.45
CA HIS A 105 -1.24 10.59 0.68
C HIS A 105 -1.12 10.84 -0.83
N GLU A 106 -1.74 11.90 -1.32
CA GLU A 106 -1.75 12.22 -2.74
C GLU A 106 -0.37 12.64 -3.26
N ILE A 107 0.41 13.34 -2.42
CA ILE A 107 1.81 13.63 -2.74
C ILE A 107 2.63 12.34 -2.81
N ALA A 108 2.37 11.34 -1.98
CA ALA A 108 3.09 10.08 -2.04
C ALA A 108 2.89 9.36 -3.39
N HIS A 109 1.68 9.42 -3.95
CA HIS A 109 1.39 8.94 -5.32
C HIS A 109 2.28 9.65 -6.36
N GLU A 110 2.39 10.96 -6.24
CA GLU A 110 3.22 11.80 -7.10
C GLU A 110 4.73 11.58 -6.90
N MET A 111 5.18 11.29 -5.67
CA MET A 111 6.58 10.98 -5.40
C MET A 111 6.95 9.61 -5.95
N HIS A 112 6.09 8.59 -5.76
CA HIS A 112 6.23 7.31 -6.45
C HIS A 112 6.22 7.53 -7.98
N TYR A 113 5.44 8.51 -8.46
CA TYR A 113 5.40 8.80 -9.89
C TYR A 113 6.76 9.18 -10.45
N ARG A 114 7.40 10.13 -9.78
CA ARG A 114 8.68 10.71 -10.19
C ARG A 114 9.84 9.73 -10.12
N ASP A 115 9.76 8.76 -9.23
CA ASP A 115 10.76 7.70 -9.10
C ASP A 115 10.77 6.73 -10.31
N GLY A 116 9.73 6.80 -11.17
CA GLY A 116 9.70 6.09 -12.44
C GLY A 116 9.27 4.62 -12.36
N ASN A 117 8.88 4.15 -11.17
CA ASN A 117 8.59 2.74 -10.89
C ASN A 117 7.13 2.32 -11.19
N TYR A 118 6.54 2.83 -12.29
CA TYR A 118 5.21 2.42 -12.75
C TYR A 118 5.22 1.06 -13.43
N ASN A 119 4.77 0.06 -12.70
CA ASN A 119 4.82 -1.32 -13.14
C ASN A 119 3.49 -2.05 -12.94
N ARG A 120 3.46 -3.38 -13.15
CA ARG A 120 2.24 -4.18 -13.10
C ARG A 120 1.60 -4.26 -11.70
N ALA A 121 2.32 -3.88 -10.65
CA ALA A 121 1.84 -3.80 -9.28
C ALA A 121 1.63 -2.36 -8.79
N ASP A 122 1.73 -1.35 -9.67
CA ASP A 122 1.62 0.08 -9.34
C ASP A 122 0.40 0.38 -8.47
N GLU A 123 -0.78 -0.12 -8.84
CA GLU A 123 -2.03 0.18 -8.10
C GLU A 123 -1.96 -0.20 -6.62
N ILE A 124 -1.23 -1.25 -6.25
CA ILE A 124 -1.11 -1.69 -4.86
C ILE A 124 0.05 -0.97 -4.17
N LEU A 125 1.20 -0.86 -4.86
CA LEU A 125 2.42 -0.27 -4.32
C LEU A 125 2.27 1.23 -4.07
N ARG A 126 1.61 1.94 -4.99
CA ARG A 126 1.39 3.37 -4.90
C ARG A 126 0.51 3.71 -3.70
N GLU A 127 -0.58 2.97 -3.52
CA GLU A 127 -1.44 3.07 -2.33
C GLU A 127 -0.72 2.63 -1.05
N LEU A 128 0.14 1.61 -1.10
CA LEU A 128 0.94 1.20 0.04
C LEU A 128 1.88 2.32 0.50
N ILE A 129 2.54 2.98 -0.44
CA ILE A 129 3.43 4.11 -0.17
C ILE A 129 2.65 5.29 0.40
N ALA A 130 1.44 5.55 -0.13
CA ALA A 130 0.58 6.63 0.35
C ALA A 130 0.11 6.41 1.79
N ILE A 131 -0.41 5.22 2.10
CA ILE A 131 -0.84 4.86 3.45
C ILE A 131 0.38 4.82 4.40
N MET A 132 1.54 4.38 3.92
CA MET A 132 2.78 4.44 4.70
C MET A 132 3.14 5.88 5.05
N ALA A 133 3.06 6.82 4.11
CA ALA A 133 3.37 8.23 4.33
C ALA A 133 2.37 8.89 5.30
N GLU A 134 1.08 8.56 5.18
CA GLU A 134 0.05 8.98 6.13
C GLU A 134 0.33 8.46 7.55
N SER A 135 0.72 7.20 7.67
CA SER A 135 0.91 6.54 8.97
C SER A 135 1.98 7.20 9.85
N GLU A 136 2.96 7.88 9.24
CA GLU A 136 3.99 8.66 9.95
C GLU A 136 3.40 9.85 10.73
N TYR A 137 2.19 10.28 10.37
CA TYR A 137 1.45 11.38 11.00
C TYR A 137 0.12 10.93 11.61
N GLY A 138 -0.06 9.63 11.81
CA GLY A 138 -1.28 9.02 12.35
C GLY A 138 -2.14 8.37 11.27
N ILE A 139 -2.57 7.13 11.53
CA ILE A 139 -3.35 6.33 10.58
C ILE A 139 -4.79 6.80 10.57
N ARG A 140 -5.30 7.14 9.38
CA ARG A 140 -6.74 7.16 9.12
C ARG A 140 -7.22 5.71 9.02
N GLN A 141 -8.09 5.27 9.93
CA GLN A 141 -8.69 3.94 9.81
C GLN A 141 -9.81 4.02 8.78
N PHE A 142 -9.65 3.32 7.64
CA PHE A 142 -10.72 3.17 6.67
C PHE A 142 -11.70 2.10 7.18
N PRO A 143 -12.99 2.43 7.41
CA PRO A 143 -13.92 1.52 8.10
C PRO A 143 -14.32 0.27 7.29
N TYR A 144 -14.01 0.22 6.00
CA TYR A 144 -14.42 -0.86 5.09
C TYR A 144 -13.34 -1.13 4.05
N GLU A 145 -12.28 -1.81 4.45
CA GLU A 145 -11.27 -2.31 3.53
C GLU A 145 -11.37 -3.83 3.35
N PRO A 146 -11.33 -4.35 2.10
CA PRO A 146 -11.18 -5.78 1.85
C PRO A 146 -9.99 -6.39 2.62
N HIS A 147 -10.01 -7.69 2.90
CA HIS A 147 -8.89 -8.38 3.59
C HIS A 147 -7.53 -8.22 2.86
N TYR A 148 -7.57 -7.91 1.56
CA TYR A 148 -6.41 -7.50 0.77
C TYR A 148 -6.52 -6.03 0.39
N THR A 149 -5.84 -5.18 1.16
CA THR A 149 -5.57 -3.79 0.82
C THR A 149 -4.14 -3.43 1.14
N SER A 150 -3.69 -2.33 0.53
CA SER A 150 -2.39 -1.74 0.82
C SER A 150 -2.22 -1.39 2.31
N GLN A 151 -3.30 -1.13 3.05
CA GLN A 151 -3.27 -0.93 4.50
C GLN A 151 -2.90 -2.21 5.25
N GLN A 152 -3.52 -3.34 4.93
CA GLN A 152 -3.21 -4.63 5.55
C GLN A 152 -1.77 -5.05 5.25
N LEU A 153 -1.30 -4.81 4.02
CA LEU A 153 0.08 -5.06 3.64
C LEU A 153 1.05 -4.16 4.45
N LEU A 154 0.73 -2.89 4.66
CA LEU A 154 1.53 -2.00 5.50
C LEU A 154 1.64 -2.51 6.94
N ILE A 155 0.50 -2.81 7.57
CA ILE A 155 0.46 -3.30 8.96
C ILE A 155 1.40 -4.51 9.10
N GLN A 156 1.31 -5.46 8.17
CA GLN A 156 2.17 -6.64 8.17
C GLN A 156 3.64 -6.29 8.03
N LEU A 157 4.01 -5.42 7.09
CA LEU A 157 5.40 -5.02 6.91
C LEU A 157 5.95 -4.29 8.15
N MET A 158 5.14 -3.46 8.80
CA MET A 158 5.52 -2.73 10.01
C MET A 158 5.71 -3.65 11.23
N GLU A 159 5.02 -4.80 11.27
CA GLU A 159 5.22 -5.84 12.29
C GLU A 159 6.53 -6.64 12.10
N LEU A 160 7.17 -6.57 10.93
CA LEU A 160 8.40 -7.32 10.66
C LEU A 160 9.62 -6.64 11.33
N PRO A 161 10.38 -7.37 12.16
CA PRO A 161 11.66 -6.89 12.67
C PRO A 161 12.57 -6.46 11.52
N GLY A 162 13.14 -5.26 11.61
CA GLY A 162 13.95 -4.67 10.55
C GLY A 162 13.18 -3.61 9.79
N PHE A 163 12.10 -3.97 9.08
CA PHE A 163 11.36 -3.03 8.22
C PHE A 163 10.72 -1.87 9.00
N GLY A 164 10.00 -2.16 10.09
CA GLY A 164 9.35 -1.12 10.90
C GLY A 164 10.32 -0.16 11.60
N LYS A 165 11.60 -0.53 11.73
CA LYS A 165 12.65 0.31 12.35
C LYS A 165 13.36 1.22 11.36
N LEU A 166 13.19 0.98 10.06
CA LEU A 166 13.78 1.83 9.02
C LEU A 166 13.19 3.24 9.08
N SER A 167 13.86 4.21 8.49
CA SER A 167 13.24 5.50 8.15
C SER A 167 12.20 5.32 7.04
N PHE A 168 11.29 6.28 6.90
CA PHE A 168 10.35 6.30 5.78
C PHE A 168 11.07 6.22 4.42
N LEU A 169 12.14 6.99 4.22
CA LEU A 169 12.92 7.01 2.98
C LEU A 169 13.46 5.63 2.62
N GLU A 170 13.98 4.90 3.60
CA GLU A 170 14.49 3.53 3.39
C GLU A 170 13.35 2.57 3.03
N ARG A 171 12.22 2.63 3.76
CA ARG A 171 11.03 1.82 3.41
C ARG A 171 10.52 2.14 2.01
N TRP A 172 10.44 3.42 1.66
CA TRP A 172 9.99 3.88 0.34
C TRP A 172 10.89 3.37 -0.78
N LYS A 173 12.22 3.42 -0.62
CA LYS A 173 13.16 2.85 -1.61
C LYS A 173 12.98 1.35 -1.78
N ILE A 174 12.73 0.63 -0.69
CA ILE A 174 12.52 -0.81 -0.71
C ILE A 174 11.21 -1.16 -1.42
N VAL A 175 10.11 -0.49 -1.06
CA VAL A 175 8.79 -0.71 -1.66
C VAL A 175 8.77 -0.22 -3.12
N GLY A 176 9.37 0.93 -3.40
CA GLY A 176 9.46 1.52 -4.74
C GLY A 176 10.26 0.67 -5.72
N GLY A 177 11.26 -0.07 -5.24
CA GLY A 177 12.04 -1.02 -6.06
C GLY A 177 11.29 -2.30 -6.44
N VAL A 178 10.05 -2.50 -6.00
CA VAL A 178 9.24 -3.67 -6.32
C VAL A 178 8.54 -3.46 -7.67
N VAL A 179 8.81 -4.35 -8.64
CA VAL A 179 8.35 -4.20 -10.03
C VAL A 179 7.12 -5.04 -10.42
N ASP A 180 6.69 -5.96 -9.56
CA ASP A 180 5.49 -6.77 -9.77
C ASP A 180 5.01 -7.41 -8.45
N ILE A 181 3.88 -8.11 -8.51
CA ILE A 181 3.29 -8.83 -7.37
C ILE A 181 4.25 -9.90 -6.84
N THR A 182 5.10 -10.47 -7.70
CA THR A 182 6.14 -11.44 -7.32
C THR A 182 7.26 -10.76 -6.52
N GLY A 183 7.57 -9.50 -6.77
CA GLY A 183 8.48 -8.69 -5.97
C GLY A 183 7.93 -8.34 -4.58
N ILE A 184 6.64 -8.02 -4.46
CA ILE A 184 5.97 -7.81 -3.15
C ILE A 184 6.12 -9.06 -2.29
N SER A 185 5.83 -10.18 -2.94
CA SER A 185 6.01 -11.53 -2.47
C SER A 185 7.43 -11.83 -1.97
N TYR A 186 8.47 -11.48 -2.74
CA TYR A 186 9.87 -11.62 -2.33
C TYR A 186 10.25 -10.71 -1.16
N LEU A 187 9.76 -9.47 -1.15
CA LEU A 187 10.00 -8.50 -0.08
C LEU A 187 9.49 -9.03 1.27
N ILE A 188 8.25 -9.51 1.29
CA ILE A 188 7.64 -10.13 2.48
C ILE A 188 8.47 -11.35 2.92
N ASN A 189 8.79 -12.26 1.98
CA ASN A 189 9.61 -13.44 2.28
C ASN A 189 10.98 -13.08 2.87
N ARG A 190 11.62 -12.02 2.39
CA ARG A 190 12.92 -11.57 2.88
C ARG A 190 12.89 -11.23 4.36
N TYR A 191 12.02 -10.31 4.75
CA TYR A 191 11.94 -9.84 6.14
C TYR A 191 11.41 -10.92 7.09
N LEU A 192 10.60 -11.84 6.58
CA LEU A 192 10.18 -13.03 7.32
C LEU A 192 11.33 -14.00 7.60
N ASP A 193 12.13 -14.32 6.58
CA ASP A 193 13.30 -15.16 6.80
C ASP A 193 14.29 -14.51 7.76
N GLU A 194 14.46 -13.18 7.71
CA GLU A 194 15.29 -12.46 8.68
C GLU A 194 14.74 -12.59 10.11
N ARG A 195 13.40 -12.50 10.30
CA ARG A 195 12.75 -12.72 11.60
C ARG A 195 12.90 -14.15 12.11
N ASP A 196 12.70 -15.14 11.26
CA ASP A 196 12.63 -16.55 11.65
C ASP A 196 14.01 -17.24 11.61
N GLY A 197 15.09 -16.51 11.30
CA GLY A 197 16.45 -17.05 11.22
C GLY A 197 16.68 -17.95 10.00
N GLY A 198 15.97 -17.72 8.90
CA GLY A 198 16.13 -18.42 7.62
C GLY A 198 15.41 -19.77 7.53
N GLN A 199 14.48 -20.06 8.43
CA GLN A 199 13.79 -21.35 8.52
C GLN A 199 13.01 -21.72 7.25
N LEU A 200 12.33 -20.77 6.61
CA LEU A 200 11.56 -21.05 5.39
C LEU A 200 12.50 -21.37 4.23
N ARG A 201 13.51 -20.52 3.98
CA ARG A 201 14.49 -20.77 2.93
C ARG A 201 15.24 -22.09 3.13
N ALA A 202 15.67 -22.37 4.36
CA ALA A 202 16.30 -23.65 4.71
C ALA A 202 15.36 -24.85 4.53
N TRP A 203 14.08 -24.69 4.88
CA TRP A 203 13.06 -25.73 4.69
C TRP A 203 12.82 -26.02 3.21
N ILE A 204 12.64 -24.98 2.37
CA ILE A 204 12.44 -25.14 0.93
C ILE A 204 13.66 -25.78 0.27
N ALA A 205 14.87 -25.32 0.62
CA ALA A 205 16.12 -25.88 0.10
C ALA A 205 16.28 -27.38 0.44
N ARG A 206 15.80 -27.80 1.61
CA ARG A 206 15.82 -29.21 2.03
C ARG A 206 14.75 -30.04 1.31
N CYS A 207 13.54 -29.51 1.18
CA CYS A 207 12.39 -30.27 0.69
C CYS A 207 12.21 -30.23 -0.84
N CYS A 208 12.84 -29.29 -1.53
CA CYS A 208 12.76 -29.11 -2.98
C CYS A 208 14.14 -29.26 -3.63
N PRO A 209 14.51 -30.45 -4.12
CA PRO A 209 15.81 -30.66 -4.78
C PRO A 209 15.90 -29.98 -6.16
N SER A 210 14.77 -29.60 -6.74
CA SER A 210 14.70 -28.80 -7.97
C SER A 210 14.50 -27.32 -7.64
N GLU A 211 15.32 -26.46 -8.23
CA GLU A 211 15.15 -25.01 -8.16
C GLU A 211 13.77 -24.57 -8.67
N GLU A 212 13.23 -25.28 -9.67
CA GLU A 212 11.90 -25.01 -10.22
C GLU A 212 10.79 -25.31 -9.20
N HIS A 213 10.89 -26.41 -8.46
CA HIS A 213 9.94 -26.76 -7.40
C HIS A 213 10.02 -25.76 -6.24
N ALA A 214 11.24 -25.38 -5.84
CA ALA A 214 11.48 -24.37 -4.82
C ALA A 214 10.85 -23.03 -5.22
N ARG A 215 11.07 -22.60 -6.47
CA ARG A 215 10.51 -21.37 -7.04
C ARG A 215 8.98 -21.42 -7.12
N THR A 216 8.41 -22.58 -7.46
CA THR A 216 6.95 -22.77 -7.56
C THR A 216 6.29 -22.62 -6.19
N ILE A 217 6.82 -23.29 -5.15
CA ILE A 217 6.31 -23.17 -3.79
C ILE A 217 6.54 -21.76 -3.23
N LEU A 218 7.71 -21.16 -3.46
CA LEU A 218 7.98 -19.78 -3.06
C LEU A 218 6.98 -18.82 -3.71
N ASN A 219 6.73 -18.93 -5.01
CA ASN A 219 5.79 -18.08 -5.71
C ASN A 219 4.35 -18.29 -5.24
N ALA A 220 3.93 -19.54 -4.99
CA ALA A 220 2.60 -19.84 -4.48
C ALA A 220 2.41 -19.32 -3.05
N LEU A 221 3.36 -19.60 -2.15
CA LEU A 221 3.35 -19.08 -0.77
C LEU A 221 3.36 -17.56 -0.76
N ALA A 222 4.17 -16.94 -1.62
CA ALA A 222 4.29 -15.51 -1.65
C ALA A 222 3.02 -14.86 -2.24
N SER A 223 2.45 -15.42 -3.31
CA SER A 223 1.16 -15.00 -3.82
C SER A 223 0.03 -15.23 -2.83
N THR A 224 0.08 -16.23 -1.95
CA THR A 224 -0.95 -16.42 -0.93
C THR A 224 -0.71 -15.51 0.27
N THR A 225 0.52 -15.26 0.66
CA THR A 225 0.87 -14.43 1.82
C THR A 225 0.82 -12.95 1.54
N ALA A 226 0.98 -12.52 0.29
CA ALA A 226 0.60 -11.18 -0.12
C ALA A 226 -0.91 -10.93 0.14
N TYR A 227 -1.75 -11.97 0.02
CA TYR A 227 -3.20 -11.88 0.24
C TYR A 227 -3.61 -12.08 1.71
N TYR A 228 -2.74 -12.59 2.60
CA TYR A 228 -3.12 -12.96 3.97
C TYR A 228 -2.09 -12.54 5.02
N ALA A 229 -2.57 -11.98 6.14
CA ALA A 229 -1.79 -11.53 7.29
C ALA A 229 -0.75 -12.54 7.82
N LEU A 230 0.32 -12.01 8.43
CA LEU A 230 1.45 -12.71 9.05
C LEU A 230 1.07 -13.94 9.90
N PHE A 231 0.05 -13.80 10.75
CA PHE A 231 -0.48 -14.88 11.59
C PHE A 231 -0.99 -16.08 10.79
N ASN A 232 -1.59 -15.81 9.63
CA ASN A 232 -2.22 -16.81 8.79
C ASN A 232 -1.20 -17.60 7.97
N ARG A 233 -0.06 -16.99 7.66
CA ARG A 233 1.09 -17.69 7.10
C ARG A 233 1.65 -18.74 8.07
N GLN A 234 1.70 -18.47 9.37
CA GLN A 234 2.16 -19.48 10.34
C GLN A 234 1.23 -20.70 10.35
N LEU A 235 -0.08 -20.49 10.20
CA LEU A 235 -1.05 -21.58 10.07
C LEU A 235 -0.89 -22.36 8.75
N VAL A 236 -0.74 -21.66 7.62
CA VAL A 236 -0.48 -22.28 6.32
C VAL A 236 0.86 -23.03 6.34
N MET A 237 1.92 -22.44 6.88
CA MET A 237 3.24 -23.08 7.02
C MET A 237 3.16 -24.29 7.93
N LYS A 238 2.48 -24.19 9.08
CA LYS A 238 2.25 -25.33 9.97
C LYS A 238 1.49 -26.43 9.23
N ARG A 239 0.49 -26.10 8.41
CA ARG A 239 -0.24 -27.09 7.59
C ARG A 239 0.61 -27.71 6.49
N VAL A 240 1.38 -26.91 5.76
CA VAL A 240 2.32 -27.40 4.73
C VAL A 240 3.39 -28.29 5.34
N GLN A 241 3.89 -27.96 6.54
CA GLN A 241 4.84 -28.77 7.30
C GLN A 241 4.24 -30.07 7.87
N LEU A 242 2.91 -30.13 8.00
CA LEU A 242 2.17 -31.29 8.51
C LEU A 242 1.76 -32.29 7.42
N ILE A 243 1.89 -31.96 6.13
CA ILE A 243 1.72 -32.93 5.04
C ILE A 243 2.87 -33.94 5.13
N GLN A 244 2.54 -35.23 5.29
CA GLN A 244 3.39 -36.29 5.87
C GLN A 244 4.76 -36.50 5.20
N GLY A 245 5.76 -36.90 6.01
CA GLY A 245 6.81 -37.83 5.54
C GLY A 245 8.03 -37.25 4.82
N TRP A 246 8.41 -36.02 5.13
CA TRP A 246 9.78 -35.47 5.13
C TRP A 246 10.86 -36.31 4.45
N ASN A 247 11.22 -35.97 3.21
CA ASN A 247 12.61 -35.82 2.77
C ASN A 247 12.72 -35.02 1.46
N VAL A 248 11.83 -35.26 0.48
CA VAL A 248 11.82 -34.58 -0.84
C VAL A 248 10.40 -34.55 -1.38
N LEU A 249 9.92 -33.37 -1.79
CA LEU A 249 8.63 -33.22 -2.46
C LEU A 249 8.74 -33.62 -3.94
N ASN A 250 7.81 -34.45 -4.39
CA ASN A 250 7.64 -34.76 -5.81
C ASN A 250 6.74 -33.71 -6.52
N GLY A 251 6.70 -33.74 -7.85
CA GLY A 251 5.94 -32.77 -8.63
C GLY A 251 4.42 -32.75 -8.36
N GLN A 252 3.83 -33.89 -7.97
CA GLN A 252 2.39 -33.96 -7.65
C GLN A 252 2.08 -33.27 -6.31
N GLU A 253 2.96 -33.42 -5.32
CA GLU A 253 2.85 -32.77 -4.01
C GLU A 253 3.04 -31.25 -4.12
N VAL A 254 4.04 -30.81 -4.91
CA VAL A 254 4.26 -29.39 -5.22
C VAL A 254 3.02 -28.79 -5.90
N ALA A 255 2.44 -29.50 -6.87
CA ALA A 255 1.23 -29.07 -7.56
C ALA A 255 0.00 -29.06 -6.63
N ALA A 256 -0.11 -30.03 -5.71
CA ALA A 256 -1.18 -30.07 -4.73
C ALA A 256 -1.11 -28.89 -3.77
N ILE A 257 0.07 -28.60 -3.19
CA ILE A 257 0.30 -27.44 -2.31
C ILE A 257 -0.07 -26.14 -3.04
N SER A 258 0.38 -25.99 -4.28
CA SER A 258 0.06 -24.82 -5.11
C SER A 258 -1.45 -24.67 -5.35
N ARG A 259 -2.16 -25.77 -5.64
CA ARG A 259 -3.63 -25.77 -5.80
C ARG A 259 -4.35 -25.40 -4.50
N ALA A 260 -3.92 -25.92 -3.36
CA ALA A 260 -4.49 -25.61 -2.05
C ALA A 260 -4.41 -24.11 -1.73
N LEU A 261 -3.23 -23.55 -1.95
CA LEU A 261 -2.92 -22.14 -1.77
C LEU A 261 -3.77 -21.24 -2.69
N MET A 262 -4.01 -21.67 -3.94
CA MET A 262 -4.94 -21.01 -4.86
C MET A 262 -6.41 -21.15 -4.43
N THR A 263 -6.82 -22.33 -3.95
CA THR A 263 -8.19 -22.58 -3.47
C THR A 263 -8.52 -21.70 -2.27
N LEU A 264 -7.57 -21.51 -1.35
CA LEU A 264 -7.73 -20.61 -0.20
C LEU A 264 -8.11 -19.19 -0.65
N LYS A 265 -7.39 -18.65 -1.64
CA LYS A 265 -7.67 -17.34 -2.25
C LYS A 265 -9.10 -17.21 -2.77
N ASN A 266 -9.59 -18.26 -3.43
CA ASN A 266 -10.95 -18.28 -3.97
C ASN A 266 -12.01 -18.42 -2.87
N LEU A 267 -11.74 -19.23 -1.84
CA LEU A 267 -12.67 -19.44 -0.72
C LEU A 267 -12.86 -18.15 0.09
N ASP A 268 -11.79 -17.42 0.38
CA ASP A 268 -11.85 -16.14 1.09
C ASP A 268 -12.65 -15.08 0.32
N ARG A 269 -12.38 -14.93 -0.98
CA ARG A 269 -13.13 -14.00 -1.84
C ARG A 269 -14.63 -14.28 -1.84
N ASN A 270 -15.01 -15.56 -1.78
CA ASN A 270 -16.41 -15.98 -1.86
C ASN A 270 -17.11 -16.05 -0.49
N ASN A 271 -16.37 -15.95 0.62
CA ASN A 271 -16.90 -16.05 1.98
C ASN A 271 -16.35 -14.93 2.89
N PRO A 272 -16.61 -13.64 2.55
CA PRO A 272 -16.13 -12.54 3.37
C PRO A 272 -16.74 -12.62 4.79
N GLY A 273 -15.88 -12.76 5.81
CA GLY A 273 -16.29 -12.88 7.22
C GLY A 273 -16.15 -14.27 7.84
N GLU A 274 -15.87 -15.31 7.07
CA GLU A 274 -15.51 -16.62 7.61
C GLU A 274 -14.12 -16.57 8.27
N SER A 275 -13.90 -17.35 9.33
CA SER A 275 -12.58 -17.36 9.96
C SER A 275 -11.55 -17.98 9.01
N LEU A 276 -10.42 -17.30 8.80
CA LEU A 276 -9.42 -17.79 7.86
C LEU A 276 -8.83 -19.15 8.29
N SER A 277 -8.82 -19.47 9.59
CA SER A 277 -8.47 -20.81 10.08
C SER A 277 -9.36 -21.91 9.48
N ASN A 278 -10.68 -21.65 9.39
CA ASN A 278 -11.62 -22.56 8.75
C ASN A 278 -11.40 -22.64 7.23
N LEU A 279 -11.17 -21.50 6.58
CA LEU A 279 -10.88 -21.47 5.13
C LEU A 279 -9.57 -22.21 4.78
N ILE A 280 -8.54 -22.09 5.62
CA ILE A 280 -7.29 -22.85 5.50
C ILE A 280 -7.56 -24.35 5.64
N ASN A 281 -8.33 -24.78 6.65
CA ASN A 281 -8.67 -26.19 6.79
C ASN A 281 -9.45 -26.71 5.58
N GLN A 282 -10.42 -25.95 5.06
CA GLN A 282 -11.18 -26.30 3.86
C GLN A 282 -10.27 -26.42 2.62
N ALA A 283 -9.34 -25.48 2.43
CA ALA A 283 -8.42 -25.49 1.30
C ALA A 283 -7.46 -26.69 1.31
N PHE A 284 -7.12 -27.20 2.51
CA PHE A 284 -6.22 -28.33 2.71
C PHE A 284 -6.94 -29.65 3.05
N ASN A 285 -8.27 -29.70 3.07
CA ASN A 285 -9.05 -30.89 3.46
C ASN A 285 -8.91 -32.09 2.50
N ASN A 286 -8.35 -31.89 1.31
CA ASN A 286 -8.14 -32.93 0.30
C ASN A 286 -6.67 -33.35 0.17
N PHE A 287 -5.85 -33.09 1.19
CA PHE A 287 -4.55 -33.74 1.38
C PHE A 287 -4.69 -34.99 2.23
#